data_AF-A0A1W9S9P9-F1
#
_entry.id   AF-A0A1W9S9P9-F1
#
_cell.length_a   1.000
_cell.length_b   1.000
_cell.length_c   1.000
_cell.angle_alpha   90.00
_cell.angle_beta   90.00
_cell.angle_gamma   90.00
#
_symmetry.space_group_name_H-M   'P 1'
#
loop_
_entity.id
_entity.type
_entity.pdbx_description
1 polymer ?
#
loop_
_entity_poly.entity_id
_entity_poly.type
_entity_poly.pdbx_seq_one_letter_code
_entity_poly.pdbx_strand_id
1 'polypeptide(L)'
;MKKILESSLFKMTAFLGIMFLIVLIFSKKLLYILNANPSFNFLIICVFVIGVIRLFSHVRRLAPEKKWLEKFISSRKNNGFRPTLLAPVFEMLKGHEGKSKPYIASTTLQSMLDIIDSRLCDDKNMAKYFVNVLIFLGLLGTFFGLMQTIQSISGVINNLSINVADFSLMFETLKNDLASPLGGMAQKKNCLL
;
A
#
# COMPACT_ATOMS: atom_id res chain seq x y z
N MET A 1 -16.68 19.68 11.15
CA MET A 1 -16.10 18.33 10.94
C MET A 1 -16.39 17.61 9.62
N LYS A 2 -17.59 17.66 9.02
CA LYS A 2 -17.86 17.03 7.70
C LYS A 2 -16.80 17.43 6.65
N LYS A 3 -16.40 18.71 6.69
CA LYS A 3 -15.31 19.34 5.92
C LYS A 3 -13.90 18.79 6.21
N ILE A 4 -13.59 18.33 7.43
CA ILE A 4 -12.26 17.78 7.80
C ILE A 4 -12.14 16.33 7.33
N LEU A 5 -13.22 15.56 7.46
CA LEU A 5 -13.27 14.19 6.96
C LEU A 5 -13.28 14.14 5.43
N GLU A 6 -14.06 15.03 4.79
CA GLU A 6 -13.95 15.27 3.35
C GLU A 6 -12.53 15.73 3.00
N SER A 7 -11.88 16.58 3.80
CA SER A 7 -10.49 17.00 3.55
C SER A 7 -9.47 15.86 3.66
N SER A 8 -9.55 14.96 4.64
CA SER A 8 -8.61 13.85 4.77
C SER A 8 -8.80 12.80 3.67
N LEU A 9 -10.05 12.46 3.36
CA LEU A 9 -10.36 11.58 2.23
C LEU A 9 -9.99 12.22 0.89
N PHE A 10 -10.23 13.52 0.73
CA PHE A 10 -9.84 14.28 -0.45
C PHE A 10 -8.32 14.30 -0.64
N LYS A 11 -7.54 14.51 0.42
CA LYS A 11 -6.06 14.44 0.36
C LYS A 11 -5.57 13.05 -0.05
N MET A 12 -6.11 11.99 0.55
CA MET A 12 -5.75 10.61 0.18
C MET A 12 -6.15 10.26 -1.26
N THR A 13 -7.36 10.66 -1.68
CA THR A 13 -7.85 10.43 -3.04
C THR A 13 -7.07 11.24 -4.08
N ALA A 14 -6.75 12.50 -3.77
CA ALA A 14 -5.94 13.36 -4.62
C ALA A 14 -4.52 12.79 -4.79
N PHE A 15 -3.88 12.35 -3.70
CA PHE A 15 -2.58 11.71 -3.76
C PHE A 15 -2.60 10.42 -4.61
N LEU A 16 -3.62 9.58 -4.42
CA LEU A 16 -3.79 8.36 -5.22
C LEU A 16 -4.07 8.67 -6.69
N GLY A 17 -4.83 9.72 -6.99
CA GLY A 17 -5.06 10.21 -8.35
C GLY A 17 -3.78 10.69 -9.03
N ILE A 18 -2.91 11.39 -8.31
CA ILE A 18 -1.59 11.80 -8.83
C ILE A 18 -0.72 10.57 -9.11
N MET A 19 -0.68 9.59 -8.20
CA MET A 19 0.05 8.34 -8.45
C MET A 19 -0.50 7.58 -9.66
N PHE A 20 -1.82 7.53 -9.82
CA PHE A 20 -2.46 6.91 -11.00
C PHE A 20 -2.10 7.64 -12.29
N LEU A 21 -2.03 8.98 -12.27
CA LEU A 21 -1.59 9.78 -13.41
C LEU A 21 -0.15 9.45 -13.81
N ILE A 22 0.75 9.28 -12.84
CA ILE A 22 2.13 8.84 -13.09
C ILE A 22 2.11 7.45 -13.76
N VAL A 23 1.35 6.50 -13.23
CA VAL A 23 1.23 5.16 -13.84
C VAL A 23 0.71 5.23 -15.28
N LEU A 24 -0.26 6.10 -15.57
CA LEU A 24 -0.76 6.31 -16.94
C LEU A 24 0.32 6.83 -17.89
N ILE A 25 1.15 7.77 -17.44
CA ILE A 25 2.28 8.28 -18.23
C ILE A 25 3.26 7.15 -18.58
N PHE A 26 3.52 6.24 -17.64
CA PHE A 26 4.44 5.10 -17.84
C PHE A 26 3.76 3.83 -18.36
N SER A 27 2.48 3.87 -18.73
CA SER A 27 1.66 2.71 -19.08
C SER A 27 2.26 1.80 -20.16
N LYS A 28 2.80 2.38 -21.24
CA LYS A 28 3.43 1.62 -22.33
C LYS A 28 4.62 0.78 -21.86
N LYS A 29 5.48 1.36 -21.01
CA LYS A 29 6.64 0.66 -20.46
C LYS A 29 6.23 -0.40 -19.44
N LEU A 30 5.20 -0.10 -18.64
CA LEU A 30 4.63 -1.05 -17.68
C LEU A 30 4.07 -2.31 -18.38
N LEU A 31 3.33 -2.14 -19.48
CA LEU A 31 2.75 -3.25 -20.23
C LEU A 31 3.81 -4.16 -20.86
N TYR A 32 4.91 -3.59 -21.39
CA TYR A 32 6.03 -4.37 -21.90
C TYR A 32 6.67 -5.23 -20.80
N ILE A 33 6.91 -4.65 -19.62
CA ILE A 33 7.48 -5.35 -18.46
C ILE A 33 6.50 -6.40 -17.95
N LEU A 34 5.20 -6.10 -17.91
CA LEU A 34 4.14 -7.03 -17.49
C LEU A 34 4.14 -8.31 -18.32
N ASN A 35 4.26 -8.17 -19.65
CA ASN A 35 4.26 -9.30 -20.58
C ASN A 35 5.54 -10.14 -20.52
N ALA A 36 6.67 -9.60 -20.03
CA ALA A 36 7.89 -10.37 -19.91
C ALA A 36 7.77 -11.53 -18.90
N ASN A 37 7.06 -11.30 -17.78
CA ASN A 37 6.83 -12.30 -16.73
C ASN A 37 5.40 -12.20 -16.17
N PRO A 38 4.39 -12.72 -16.88
CA PRO A 38 2.98 -12.45 -16.59
C PRO A 38 2.56 -12.92 -15.19
N SER A 39 3.00 -14.10 -14.75
CA SER A 39 2.58 -14.68 -13.46
C SER A 39 3.02 -13.83 -12.26
N PHE A 40 4.27 -13.40 -12.25
CA PHE A 40 4.85 -12.67 -11.14
C PHE A 40 4.40 -11.20 -11.11
N ASN A 41 4.34 -10.56 -12.28
CA ASN A 41 3.85 -9.19 -12.40
C ASN A 41 2.37 -9.07 -12.03
N PHE A 42 1.55 -10.07 -12.38
CA PHE A 42 0.14 -10.11 -12.00
C PHE A 42 -0.02 -10.23 -10.48
N LEU A 43 0.76 -11.11 -9.82
CA LEU A 43 0.76 -11.24 -8.36
C LEU A 43 1.05 -9.89 -7.68
N ILE A 44 2.08 -9.16 -8.14
CA ILE A 44 2.43 -7.85 -7.58
C ILE A 44 1.27 -6.87 -7.68
N ILE A 45 0.67 -6.75 -8.87
CA ILE A 45 -0.45 -5.82 -9.10
C ILE A 45 -1.66 -6.22 -8.26
N CYS A 46 -2.01 -7.50 -8.19
CA CYS A 46 -3.13 -7.97 -7.41
C CYS A 46 -2.97 -7.62 -5.93
N VAL A 47 -1.83 -7.93 -5.33
CA VAL A 47 -1.58 -7.63 -3.91
C VAL A 47 -1.54 -6.11 -3.66
N PHE A 48 -0.95 -5.34 -4.58
CA PHE A 48 -0.94 -3.88 -4.48
C PHE A 48 -2.37 -3.31 -4.49
N VAL A 49 -3.22 -3.72 -5.43
CA VAL A 49 -4.61 -3.27 -5.52
C VAL A 49 -5.40 -3.66 -4.27
N ILE A 50 -5.26 -4.91 -3.80
CA ILE A 50 -5.90 -5.37 -2.56
C ILE A 50 -5.45 -4.52 -1.37
N GLY A 51 -4.15 -4.22 -1.27
CA GLY A 51 -3.60 -3.37 -0.21
C GLY A 51 -4.20 -1.96 -0.22
N VAL A 52 -4.27 -1.31 -1.38
CA VAL A 52 -4.89 0.01 -1.55
C VAL A 52 -6.36 0.00 -1.14
N ILE A 53 -7.13 -0.99 -1.61
CA ILE A 53 -8.55 -1.13 -1.27
C ILE A 53 -8.71 -1.30 0.24
N ARG A 54 -7.92 -2.19 0.87
CA ARG A 54 -7.99 -2.44 2.32
C ARG A 54 -7.64 -1.21 3.15
N LEU A 55 -6.60 -0.46 2.78
CA LEU A 55 -6.23 0.78 3.44
C LEU A 55 -7.36 1.82 3.36
N PHE A 56 -8.02 1.93 2.21
CA PHE A 56 -9.13 2.86 2.02
C PHE A 56 -10.38 2.44 2.81
N SER A 57 -10.69 1.14 2.85
CA SER A 57 -11.78 0.59 3.67
C SER A 57 -11.57 0.88 5.16
N HIS A 58 -10.33 0.79 5.64
CA HIS A 58 -9.99 1.03 7.04
C HIS A 58 -10.25 2.49 7.45
N VAL A 59 -9.83 3.45 6.62
CA VAL A 59 -10.07 4.88 6.85
C VAL A 59 -11.57 5.22 6.82
N ARG A 60 -12.33 4.64 5.87
CA ARG A 60 -13.78 4.85 5.77
C ARG A 60 -14.55 4.31 6.98
N ARG A 61 -14.07 3.23 7.61
CA ARG A 61 -14.71 2.63 8.79
C ARG A 61 -14.47 3.44 10.08
N LEU A 62 -13.31 4.09 10.20
CA LEU A 62 -12.95 4.89 11.38
C LEU A 62 -13.64 6.27 11.42
N ALA A 63 -14.05 6.76 10.26
CA ALA A 63 -14.68 8.05 10.05
C ALA A 63 -16.03 8.29 10.79
N PRO A 64 -17.04 7.40 10.72
CA PRO A 64 -18.31 7.58 11.39
C PRO A 64 -18.20 7.54 12.92
N GLU A 65 -17.23 6.80 13.45
CA GLU A 65 -17.06 6.61 14.89
C GLU A 65 -16.49 7.85 15.58
N LYS A 66 -15.49 8.49 14.96
CA LYS A 66 -14.99 9.80 15.42
C LYS A 66 -16.12 10.84 15.45
N LYS A 67 -16.97 10.85 14.42
CA LYS A 67 -18.11 11.79 14.29
C LYS A 67 -19.19 11.52 15.35
N TRP A 68 -19.42 10.25 15.69
CA TRP A 68 -20.34 9.89 16.78
C TRP A 68 -19.79 10.36 18.13
N LEU A 69 -18.52 10.06 18.44
CA LEU A 69 -17.87 10.44 19.69
C LEU A 69 -17.95 11.96 19.94
N GLU A 70 -17.64 12.74 18.91
CA GLU A 70 -17.65 14.20 19.00
C GLU A 70 -19.06 14.77 19.22
N LYS A 71 -20.07 14.22 18.52
CA LYS A 71 -21.48 14.60 18.72
C LYS A 71 -21.98 14.20 20.11
N PHE A 72 -21.52 13.07 20.61
CA PHE A 72 -21.87 12.58 21.94
C PHE A 72 -21.31 13.51 23.03
N ILE A 73 -20.04 13.89 22.92
CA ILE A 73 -19.39 14.86 23.83
C ILE A 73 -20.06 16.23 23.75
N SER A 74 -20.40 16.72 22.55
CA SER A 74 -20.90 18.08 22.34
C SER A 74 -22.39 18.26 22.68
N SER A 75 -23.26 17.27 22.44
CA SER A 75 -24.71 17.44 22.59
C SER A 75 -25.36 16.50 23.61
N ARG A 76 -24.63 15.49 24.14
CA ARG A 76 -25.16 14.48 25.08
C ARG A 76 -26.49 13.83 24.60
N LYS A 77 -26.74 13.86 23.29
CA LYS A 77 -28.00 13.47 22.65
C LYS A 77 -27.73 12.29 21.72
N ASN A 78 -28.39 11.17 22.01
CA ASN A 78 -28.23 9.93 21.27
C ASN A 78 -28.92 10.04 19.88
N ASN A 79 -28.16 9.88 18.80
CA ASN A 79 -28.68 9.95 17.43
C ASN A 79 -29.08 8.56 16.86
N GLY A 80 -29.23 7.53 17.68
CA GLY A 80 -29.63 6.18 17.24
C GLY A 80 -28.55 5.38 16.50
N PHE A 81 -27.39 5.98 16.21
CA PHE A 81 -26.23 5.29 15.65
C PHE A 81 -25.49 4.52 16.76
N ARG A 82 -25.39 3.19 16.62
CA ARG A 82 -24.56 2.34 17.49
C ARG A 82 -23.15 2.25 16.90
N PRO A 83 -22.13 2.89 17.49
CA PRO A 83 -20.76 2.76 17.00
C PRO A 83 -20.27 1.33 17.23
N THR A 84 -19.49 0.76 16.30
CA THR A 84 -19.08 -0.66 16.38
C THR A 84 -17.81 -0.85 17.22
N LEU A 85 -16.82 0.05 17.11
CA LEU A 85 -15.64 0.05 17.97
C LEU A 85 -15.88 0.70 19.34
N LEU A 86 -16.84 1.64 19.45
CA LEU A 86 -17.25 2.27 20.73
C LEU A 86 -18.56 1.69 21.29
N ALA A 87 -19.04 0.54 20.77
CA ALA A 87 -20.27 -0.10 21.21
C ALA A 87 -20.35 -0.29 22.74
N PRO A 88 -19.28 -0.72 23.43
CA PRO A 88 -19.31 -0.90 24.89
C PRO A 88 -19.47 0.43 25.66
N VAL A 89 -18.90 1.51 25.13
CA VAL A 89 -19.00 2.86 25.71
C VAL A 89 -20.42 3.42 25.55
N PHE A 90 -21.04 3.15 24.40
CA PHE A 90 -22.43 3.51 24.11
C PHE A 90 -23.42 2.85 25.08
N GLU A 91 -23.25 1.55 25.34
CA GLU A 91 -24.16 0.77 26.20
C GLU A 91 -24.12 1.23 27.65
N MET A 92 -22.93 1.58 28.18
CA MET A 92 -22.80 2.14 29.52
C MET A 92 -23.35 3.57 29.64
N LEU A 93 -23.10 4.44 28.66
CA LEU A 93 -23.65 5.80 28.68
C LEU A 93 -25.19 5.81 28.55
N LYS A 94 -25.74 4.88 27.77
CA LYS A 94 -27.19 4.68 27.66
C LYS A 94 -27.80 4.16 28.97
N GLY A 95 -27.08 3.29 29.70
CA GLY A 95 -27.51 2.79 31.02
C GLY A 95 -27.63 3.86 32.12
N HIS A 96 -27.09 5.08 31.89
CA HIS A 96 -27.08 6.16 32.87
C HIS A 96 -28.00 7.35 32.49
N GLU A 97 -28.79 7.27 31.41
CA GLU A 97 -29.70 8.35 30.95
C GLU A 97 -30.89 8.67 31.90
N GLY A 98 -30.87 8.21 33.16
CA GLY A 98 -31.97 8.41 34.11
C GLY A 98 -31.58 8.66 35.58
N LYS A 99 -30.30 8.74 35.95
CA LYS A 99 -29.89 8.98 37.36
C LYS A 99 -29.07 10.27 37.48
N SER A 100 -29.56 11.17 38.33
CA SER A 100 -29.16 12.57 38.50
C SER A 100 -27.75 12.83 39.05
N LYS A 101 -26.87 11.83 39.13
CA LYS A 101 -25.43 11.98 39.44
C LYS A 101 -24.69 10.70 39.04
N PRO A 102 -23.87 10.71 37.97
CA PRO A 102 -23.08 9.54 37.60
C PRO A 102 -21.77 9.58 38.42
N TYR A 103 -21.73 8.85 39.54
CA TYR A 103 -20.45 8.44 40.13
C TYR A 103 -19.92 7.28 39.28
N ILE A 104 -19.20 7.62 38.21
CA ILE A 104 -18.45 6.63 37.44
C ILE A 104 -17.24 6.27 38.30
N ALA A 105 -17.14 5.01 38.76
CA ALA A 105 -15.96 4.53 39.45
C ALA A 105 -14.74 4.64 38.50
N SER A 106 -13.67 5.31 38.95
CA SER A 106 -12.46 5.59 38.16
C SER A 106 -11.82 4.32 37.56
N THR A 107 -11.98 3.19 38.24
CA THR A 107 -11.49 1.88 37.82
C THR A 107 -12.13 1.39 36.52
N THR A 108 -13.43 1.61 36.32
CA THR A 108 -14.15 1.19 35.11
C THR A 108 -13.78 2.02 33.88
N LEU A 109 -13.40 3.30 34.06
CA LEU A 109 -12.91 4.14 32.98
C LEU A 109 -11.50 3.72 32.52
N GLN A 110 -10.64 3.31 33.45
CA GLN A 110 -9.28 2.85 33.15
C GLN A 110 -9.29 1.55 32.33
N SER A 111 -10.08 0.55 32.75
CA SER A 111 -10.22 -0.70 32.00
C SER A 111 -10.78 -0.50 30.58
N MET A 112 -11.61 0.53 30.38
CA MET A 112 -12.14 0.88 29.05
C MET A 112 -11.13 1.61 28.17
N LEU A 113 -10.32 2.50 28.75
CA LEU A 113 -9.18 3.08 28.05
C LEU A 113 -8.25 1.97 27.57
N ASP A 114 -7.99 0.96 28.41
CA ASP A 114 -7.14 -0.19 28.03
C ASP A 114 -7.76 -1.03 26.88
N ILE A 115 -9.08 -1.25 26.87
CA ILE A 115 -9.78 -1.99 25.79
C ILE A 115 -9.79 -1.18 24.48
N ILE A 116 -9.97 0.13 24.56
CA ILE A 116 -9.96 1.03 23.39
C ILE A 116 -8.55 1.10 22.81
N ASP A 117 -7.53 1.23 23.66
CA ASP A 117 -6.12 1.22 23.24
C ASP A 117 -5.76 -0.12 22.60
N SER A 118 -6.19 -1.24 23.19
CA SER A 118 -5.96 -2.57 22.61
C SER A 118 -6.58 -2.73 21.22
N ARG A 119 -7.82 -2.28 21.01
CA ARG A 119 -8.49 -2.37 19.69
C ARG A 119 -7.91 -1.40 18.66
N LEU A 120 -7.58 -0.16 19.06
CA LEU A 120 -6.88 0.81 18.21
C LEU A 120 -5.49 0.33 17.82
N CYS A 121 -4.81 -0.38 18.75
CA CYS A 121 -3.51 -0.98 18.49
C CYS A 121 -3.62 -2.13 17.48
N ASP A 122 -4.61 -3.02 17.61
CA ASP A 122 -4.84 -4.12 16.67
C ASP A 122 -5.13 -3.65 15.23
N ASP A 123 -6.01 -2.66 15.07
CA ASP A 123 -6.34 -2.07 13.77
C ASP A 123 -5.09 -1.39 13.14
N LYS A 124 -4.29 -0.68 13.96
CA LYS A 124 -3.00 -0.13 13.52
C LYS A 124 -1.98 -1.20 13.16
N ASN A 125 -1.95 -2.31 13.90
CA ASN A 125 -1.04 -3.41 13.65
C ASN A 125 -1.34 -4.05 12.30
N MET A 126 -2.62 -4.27 11.98
CA MET A 126 -3.02 -4.76 10.64
C MET A 126 -2.58 -3.83 9.51
N ALA A 127 -2.75 -2.51 9.66
CA ALA A 127 -2.27 -1.55 8.67
C ALA A 127 -0.74 -1.62 8.51
N LYS A 128 0.02 -1.74 9.61
CA LYS A 128 1.48 -1.93 9.58
C LYS A 128 1.89 -3.23 8.88
N TYR A 129 1.18 -4.34 9.13
CA TYR A 129 1.44 -5.61 8.44
C TYR A 129 1.27 -5.46 6.93
N PHE A 130 0.18 -4.84 6.46
CA PHE A 130 -0.03 -4.60 5.02
C PHE A 130 1.05 -3.73 4.40
N VAL A 131 1.49 -2.66 5.08
CA VAL A 131 2.59 -1.81 4.62
C VAL A 131 3.88 -2.62 4.49
N ASN A 132 4.21 -3.43 5.51
CA ASN A 132 5.41 -4.27 5.49
C ASN A 132 5.35 -5.32 4.36
N VAL A 133 4.19 -5.94 4.12
CA VAL A 133 3.99 -6.86 2.99
C VAL A 133 4.16 -6.15 1.65
N LEU A 134 3.64 -4.93 1.48
CA LEU A 134 3.82 -4.14 0.26
C LEU A 134 5.29 -3.74 0.03
N ILE A 135 6.00 -3.36 1.09
CA ILE A 135 7.45 -3.04 1.02
C ILE A 135 8.24 -4.29 0.62
N PHE A 136 7.99 -5.42 1.29
CA PHE A 136 8.63 -6.69 0.97
C PHE A 136 8.37 -7.09 -0.48
N LEU A 137 7.14 -6.95 -0.96
CA LEU A 137 6.78 -7.25 -2.34
C LEU A 137 7.48 -6.32 -3.35
N GLY A 138 7.68 -5.05 -3.01
CA GLY A 138 8.47 -4.11 -3.81
C GLY A 138 9.95 -4.51 -3.91
N LEU A 139 10.57 -4.89 -2.79
CA LEU A 139 11.94 -5.41 -2.75
C LEU A 139 12.09 -6.72 -3.51
N LEU A 140 11.08 -7.59 -3.42
CA LEU A 140 11.05 -8.85 -4.16
C LEU A 140 10.97 -8.58 -5.67
N GLY A 141 10.21 -7.57 -6.09
CA GLY A 141 10.20 -7.10 -7.49
C GLY A 141 11.56 -6.65 -8.00
N THR A 142 12.33 -5.90 -7.20
CA THR A 142 13.68 -5.48 -7.61
C THR A 142 14.66 -6.66 -7.62
N PHE A 143 14.53 -7.60 -6.68
CA PHE A 143 15.30 -8.84 -6.66
C PHE A 143 15.09 -9.66 -7.93
N PHE A 144 13.85 -9.85 -8.38
CA PHE A 144 13.58 -10.56 -9.64
C PHE A 144 14.14 -9.82 -10.87
N GLY A 145 14.10 -8.48 -10.88
CA GLY A 145 14.74 -7.69 -11.92
C GLY A 145 16.26 -7.91 -12.00
N LEU A 146 16.94 -8.03 -10.86
CA LEU A 146 18.37 -8.35 -10.80
C LEU A 146 18.64 -9.82 -11.17
N MET A 147 17.75 -10.75 -10.85
CA MET A 147 17.92 -12.13 -11.28
C MET A 147 17.92 -12.24 -12.81
N GLN A 148 17.11 -11.43 -13.49
CA GLN A 148 17.08 -11.39 -14.95
C GLN A 148 18.42 -10.87 -15.53
N THR A 149 19.11 -9.94 -14.87
CA THR A 149 20.45 -9.51 -15.30
C THR A 149 21.50 -10.61 -15.07
N ILE A 150 21.41 -11.34 -13.96
CA ILE A 150 22.29 -12.50 -13.70
C ILE A 150 22.10 -13.58 -14.77
N GLN A 151 20.85 -13.85 -15.19
CA GLN A 151 20.57 -14.80 -16.27
C GLN A 151 21.19 -14.37 -17.60
N SER A 152 21.09 -13.09 -17.97
CA SER A 152 21.77 -12.55 -19.16
C SER A 152 23.29 -12.72 -19.08
N ILE A 153 23.91 -12.42 -17.93
CA ILE A 153 25.35 -12.58 -17.73
C ILE A 153 25.77 -14.05 -17.84
N SER A 154 25.02 -14.97 -17.23
CA SER A 154 25.26 -16.41 -17.35
C SER A 154 25.14 -16.89 -18.80
N GLY A 155 24.23 -16.33 -19.59
CA GLY A 155 24.08 -16.65 -21.01
C GLY A 155 25.30 -16.25 -21.84
N VAL A 156 25.87 -15.07 -21.59
CA VAL A 156 27.08 -14.60 -22.28
C VAL A 156 28.30 -15.48 -21.93
N ILE A 157 28.45 -15.84 -20.66
CA ILE A 157 29.57 -16.71 -20.21
C ILE A 157 29.47 -18.10 -20.85
N ASN A 158 28.27 -18.68 -20.92
CA ASN A 158 28.05 -19.98 -21.58
C ASN A 158 28.24 -19.92 -23.09
N ASN A 159 27.90 -18.81 -23.75
CA ASN A 159 28.20 -18.64 -25.18
C ASN A 159 29.71 -18.58 -25.45
N LEU A 160 30.48 -17.97 -24.55
CA LEU A 160 31.93 -17.84 -24.68
C LEU A 160 32.67 -19.18 -24.59
N SER A 161 32.12 -20.18 -23.87
CA SER A 161 32.79 -21.45 -23.63
C SER A 161 32.54 -22.52 -24.70
N ILE A 162 31.60 -22.30 -25.65
CA ILE A 162 31.10 -23.37 -26.53
C ILE A 162 31.59 -23.29 -27.98
N ASN A 163 32.16 -22.17 -28.49
CA ASN A 163 32.52 -22.08 -29.92
C ASN A 163 33.90 -21.43 -30.18
N VAL A 164 34.94 -22.25 -30.29
CA VAL A 164 36.33 -21.84 -30.61
C VAL A 164 36.51 -21.52 -32.12
N ALA A 165 35.47 -21.65 -32.95
CA ALA A 165 35.61 -21.58 -34.41
C ALA A 165 35.52 -20.17 -35.03
N ASP A 166 34.89 -19.17 -34.41
CA ASP A 166 34.66 -17.86 -35.03
C ASP A 166 34.79 -16.67 -34.05
N PHE A 167 36.03 -16.27 -33.77
CA PHE A 167 36.36 -15.17 -32.86
C PHE A 167 35.75 -13.82 -33.28
N SER A 168 35.59 -13.58 -34.59
CA SER A 168 35.06 -12.31 -35.12
C SER A 168 33.54 -12.17 -34.94
N LEU A 169 32.79 -13.27 -35.04
CA LEU A 169 31.35 -13.27 -34.75
C LEU A 169 31.09 -13.18 -33.24
N MET A 170 31.90 -13.85 -32.43
CA MET A 170 31.83 -13.76 -30.96
C MET A 170 32.07 -12.33 -30.43
N PHE A 171 33.01 -11.59 -31.01
CA PHE A 171 33.28 -10.21 -30.59
C PHE A 171 32.09 -9.27 -30.88
N GLU A 172 31.41 -9.45 -32.03
CA GLU A 172 30.18 -8.73 -32.36
C GLU A 172 29.01 -9.13 -31.45
N THR A 173 28.85 -10.42 -31.13
CA THR A 173 27.84 -10.89 -30.17
C THR A 173 28.09 -10.34 -28.78
N LEU A 174 29.34 -10.36 -28.30
CA LEU A 174 29.71 -9.82 -26.98
C LEU A 174 29.44 -8.32 -26.88
N LYS A 175 29.77 -7.56 -27.95
CA LYS A 175 29.48 -6.13 -28.06
C LYS A 175 27.98 -5.87 -27.94
N ASN A 176 27.15 -6.66 -28.62
CA ASN A 176 25.69 -6.49 -28.60
C ASN A 176 25.06 -6.93 -27.26
N ASP A 177 25.53 -8.03 -26.68
CA ASP A 177 25.00 -8.56 -25.41
C ASP A 177 25.38 -7.70 -24.21
N LEU A 178 26.57 -7.10 -24.20
CA LEU A 178 26.98 -6.11 -23.20
C LEU A 178 26.25 -4.77 -23.38
N ALA A 179 25.84 -4.43 -24.60
CA ALA A 179 25.06 -3.22 -24.88
C ALA A 179 23.60 -3.33 -24.41
N SER A 180 23.01 -4.52 -24.35
CA SER A 180 21.62 -4.72 -23.92
C SER A 180 21.33 -4.23 -22.48
N PRO A 181 22.10 -4.59 -21.44
CA PRO A 181 21.90 -4.06 -20.08
C PRO A 181 22.36 -2.60 -19.92
N LEU A 182 23.38 -2.15 -20.65
CA LEU A 182 23.81 -0.73 -20.63
C LEU A 182 22.81 0.20 -21.33
N GLY A 183 22.17 -0.24 -22.42
CA GLY A 183 21.16 0.54 -23.15
C GLY A 183 19.94 0.89 -22.30
N GLY A 184 19.56 -0.01 -21.38
CA GLY A 184 18.49 0.23 -20.40
C GLY A 184 18.79 1.37 -19.40
N MET A 185 20.06 1.67 -19.14
CA MET A 185 20.51 2.80 -18.31
C MET A 185 20.89 4.05 -19.13
N ALA A 186 21.33 3.85 -20.38
CA ALA A 186 21.78 4.91 -21.29
C ALA A 186 20.66 5.58 -22.10
N GLN A 187 19.39 5.16 -21.96
CA GLN A 187 18.25 5.82 -22.59
C GLN A 187 17.89 7.15 -21.91
N LYS A 188 18.84 8.08 -21.94
CA LYS A 188 18.61 9.51 -21.85
C LYS A 188 19.29 10.14 -23.07
N LYS A 189 18.44 10.72 -23.93
CA LYS A 189 18.71 11.53 -25.16
C LYS A 189 18.72 10.74 -26.47
N ASN A 190 17.63 10.86 -27.26
CA ASN A 190 17.55 11.91 -28.29
C ASN A 190 16.10 12.01 -28.81
N CYS A 191 15.28 12.87 -28.19
CA CYS A 191 14.14 13.47 -28.89
C CYS A 191 14.66 14.74 -29.55
N LEU A 192 15.33 14.61 -30.69
CA LEU A 192 15.52 15.63 -31.72
C LEU A 192 16.12 14.92 -32.93
N LEU A 193 15.23 14.32 -33.74
CA LEU A 193 15.18 14.30 -35.20
C LEU A 193 13.95 13.49 -35.61
#